data_AF-A0A1W9YMW4-F1
#
_entry.id   AF-A0A1W9YMW4-F1
#
_cell.length_a   1.000
_cell.length_b   1.000
_cell.length_c   1.000
_cell.angle_alpha   90.00
_cell.angle_beta   90.00
_cell.angle_gamma   90.00
#
_symmetry.space_group_name_H-M   'P 1'
#
loop_
_entity.id
_entity.type
_entity.pdbx_description
1 polymer ?
#
loop_
_entity_poly.entity_id
_entity_poly.type
_entity_poly.pdbx_seq_one_letter_code
_entity_poly.pdbx_strand_id
1 'polypeptide(L)' 'GHRCDPSKLLLDPYGKSFHGDFTFGQALYSYDVNAVDPDSTPPMVDSLGHTMTSVVINPFFDWAYDRSPRTP' A
#
# COMPACT_ATOMS: atom_id res chain seq x y z
N GLY A 1 -19.98 0.17 -3.67
CA GLY A 1 -20.19 1.47 -2.99
C GLY A 1 -19.02 2.38 -3.24
N HIS A 2 -19.22 3.69 -3.13
CA HIS A 2 -18.17 4.71 -3.26
C HIS A 2 -17.41 4.83 -1.93
N ARG A 3 -16.13 4.42 -1.89
CA ARG A 3 -15.27 4.40 -0.69
C ARG A 3 -13.98 5.19 -0.90
N CYS A 4 -14.05 6.26 -1.68
CA CYS A 4 -12.90 7.12 -1.91
C CYS A 4 -12.65 7.95 -0.64
N ASP A 5 -11.44 7.83 -0.10
CA ASP A 5 -11.02 8.53 1.12
C ASP A 5 -9.65 9.19 0.87
N PRO A 6 -9.61 10.52 0.67
CA PRO A 6 -8.36 11.23 0.38
C PRO A 6 -7.43 11.33 1.60
N SER A 7 -7.88 10.97 2.82
CA SER A 7 -6.99 10.91 3.99
C SER A 7 -6.07 9.69 3.96
N LYS A 8 -6.30 8.72 3.07
CA LYS A 8 -5.48 7.52 2.96
C LYS A 8 -4.44 7.68 1.86
N LEU A 9 -3.18 7.59 2.26
CA LEU A 9 -2.07 7.41 1.35
C LEU A 9 -2.12 5.99 0.78
N LEU A 10 -2.47 5.89 -0.50
CA LEU A 10 -2.57 4.62 -1.21
C LEU A 10 -1.25 4.27 -1.91
N LEU A 11 -0.97 2.97 -2.01
CA LEU A 11 0.14 2.46 -2.79
C LEU A 11 -0.22 2.40 -4.27
N ASP A 12 0.75 2.68 -5.13
CA ASP A 12 0.62 2.45 -6.56
C ASP A 12 0.44 0.94 -6.81
N PRO A 13 -0.67 0.48 -7.43
CA PRO A 13 -0.86 -0.93 -7.75
C PRO A 13 0.21 -1.50 -8.69
N TYR A 14 0.97 -0.65 -9.41
CA TYR A 14 2.10 -1.04 -10.26
C TYR A 14 3.47 -0.77 -9.61
N GLY A 15 3.50 -0.36 -8.35
CA GLY A 15 4.74 -0.16 -7.60
C GLY A 15 5.57 -1.45 -7.54
N LYS A 16 6.84 -1.38 -7.96
CA LYS A 16 7.76 -2.54 -7.98
C LYS A 16 8.58 -2.68 -6.71
N SER A 17 8.60 -1.66 -5.87
CA SER A 17 9.32 -1.63 -4.60
C SER A 17 8.63 -0.67 -3.65
N PHE A 18 8.71 -0.97 -2.35
CA PHE A 18 8.07 -0.23 -1.26
C PHE A 18 9.07 -0.04 -0.12
N HIS A 19 8.98 1.08 0.58
CA HIS A 19 9.83 1.42 1.72
C HIS A 19 8.98 1.78 2.94
N GLY A 20 9.48 1.38 4.12
CA GLY A 20 8.82 1.55 5.40
C GLY A 20 8.08 0.30 5.85
N ASP A 21 7.43 0.40 7.00
CA ASP A 21 6.65 -0.67 7.62
C ASP A 21 5.24 -0.16 7.98
N PHE A 22 4.33 -1.08 8.22
CA PHE A 22 3.00 -0.74 8.74
C PHE A 22 3.05 -0.46 10.24
N THR A 23 2.54 0.69 10.63
CA THR A 23 2.20 0.97 12.04
C THR A 23 0.69 0.83 12.20
N PHE A 24 0.24 -0.34 12.67
CA PHE A 24 -1.17 -0.66 12.80
C PHE A 24 -1.90 0.26 13.78
N GLY A 25 -3.08 0.72 13.37
CA GLY A 25 -3.94 1.60 14.15
C GLY A 25 -5.04 2.20 13.28
N GLN A 26 -5.83 3.11 13.86
CA GLN A 26 -6.97 3.76 13.21
C GLN A 26 -6.60 4.44 11.86
N ALA A 27 -5.37 4.92 11.72
CA ALA A 27 -4.88 5.56 10.50
C ALA A 27 -4.97 4.66 9.25
N LEU A 28 -4.89 3.34 9.39
CA LEU A 28 -4.95 2.40 8.26
C LEU A 28 -6.37 2.01 7.83
N TYR A 29 -7.40 2.45 8.56
CA TYR A 29 -8.79 2.12 8.28
C TYR A 29 -9.58 3.37 7.86
N SER A 30 -10.36 3.24 6.78
CA SER A 30 -11.30 4.29 6.31
C SER A 30 -12.62 4.32 7.08
N TYR A 31 -12.79 3.42 8.04
CA TYR A 31 -13.90 3.41 8.99
C TYR A 31 -13.35 3.44 10.41
N ASP A 32 -14.14 3.91 11.36
CA ASP A 32 -13.79 3.87 12.77
C ASP A 32 -13.87 2.42 13.27
N VAL A 33 -12.74 1.91 13.77
CA VAL A 33 -12.62 0.51 14.22
C VAL A 33 -13.44 0.24 15.49
N ASN A 34 -13.84 1.28 16.21
CA ASN A 34 -14.65 1.19 17.43
C ASN A 34 -16.11 1.61 17.20
N ALA A 35 -16.49 1.96 15.95
CA ALA A 35 -17.86 2.36 15.68
C ALA A 35 -18.84 1.18 15.79
N VAL A 36 -19.97 1.44 16.43
CA VAL A 36 -21.10 0.50 16.50
C VAL A 36 -21.81 0.40 15.15
N ASP A 37 -21.82 1.50 14.39
CA ASP A 37 -22.36 1.57 13.03
C ASP A 37 -21.21 1.50 11.98
N PRO A 38 -21.16 0.45 11.16
CA PRO A 38 -20.12 0.28 10.13
C PRO A 38 -20.24 1.26 8.96
N ASP A 39 -21.39 1.91 8.78
CA ASP A 39 -21.60 2.93 7.72
C ASP A 39 -21.44 4.36 8.25
N SER A 40 -20.87 4.51 9.45
CA SER A 40 -20.54 5.81 10.05
C SER A 40 -19.54 6.62 9.20
N THR A 41 -19.55 7.94 9.41
CA THR A 41 -18.66 8.85 8.68
C THR A 41 -17.19 8.46 8.88
N PRO A 42 -16.38 8.37 7.80
CA PRO A 42 -14.95 8.09 7.90
C PRO A 42 -14.26 9.04 8.88
N PRO A 43 -13.34 8.55 9.72
CA PRO A 43 -12.66 9.38 10.72
C PRO A 43 -11.61 10.33 10.12
N MET A 44 -11.31 10.22 8.82
CA MET A 44 -10.40 11.12 8.07
C MET A 44 -8.99 11.26 8.68
N VAL A 45 -8.51 10.21 9.36
CA VAL A 45 -7.17 10.17 9.96
C VAL A 45 -6.13 9.90 8.86
N ASP A 46 -5.14 10.80 8.75
CA ASP A 46 -4.02 10.68 7.80
C ASP A 46 -3.23 9.39 8.05
N SER A 47 -2.92 8.66 6.98
CA SER A 47 -2.14 7.42 7.04
C SER A 47 -0.65 7.61 6.75
N LEU A 48 -0.19 8.82 6.42
CA LEU A 48 1.23 9.10 6.25
C LEU A 48 2.02 8.73 7.52
N GLY A 49 3.15 8.04 7.37
CA GLY A 49 3.94 7.52 8.48
C GLY A 49 3.39 6.25 9.13
N HIS A 50 2.17 5.81 8.77
CA HIS A 50 1.58 4.55 9.20
C HIS A 50 1.57 3.47 8.10
N THR A 51 1.77 3.87 6.85
CA THR A 51 1.87 3.00 5.67
C THR A 51 3.19 3.19 4.94
N MET A 52 3.49 2.28 4.03
CA MET A 52 4.68 2.33 3.17
C MET A 52 4.57 3.40 2.09
N THR A 53 5.71 3.78 1.53
CA THR A 53 5.80 4.62 0.31
C THR A 53 6.30 3.81 -0.88
N SER A 54 5.75 4.04 -2.07
CA SER A 54 6.27 3.44 -3.32
C SER A 54 7.63 4.03 -3.69
N VAL A 55 8.54 3.18 -4.19
CA VAL A 55 9.89 3.57 -4.62
C VAL A 55 10.02 3.41 -6.14
N VAL A 56 10.52 4.44 -6.81
CA VAL A 56 10.90 4.37 -8.23
C VAL A 56 12.24 3.67 -8.34
N ILE A 57 12.27 2.56 -9.08
CA ILE A 57 13.47 1.74 -9.23
C ILE A 57 14.05 1.85 -10.65
N ASN A 58 15.36 1.68 -10.77
CA ASN A 58 16.00 1.38 -12.05
C ASN A 58 15.86 -0.12 -12.33
N PRO A 59 15.19 -0.54 -13.41
CA PRO A 59 15.02 -1.96 -13.72
C PRO A 59 16.28 -2.63 -14.29
N PHE A 60 17.34 -1.87 -14.59
CA PHE A 60 18.57 -2.43 -15.16
C PHE A 60 19.24 -3.41 -14.19
N PHE A 61 19.48 -4.63 -14.69
CA PHE A 61 20.25 -5.67 -14.02
C PHE A 61 20.98 -6.51 -15.06
N ASP A 62 22.25 -6.84 -14.83
CA ASP A 62 23.03 -7.70 -15.73
C ASP A 62 22.80 -9.17 -15.39
N TRP A 63 22.05 -9.84 -16.26
CA TRP A 63 21.71 -11.25 -16.15
C TRP A 63 22.81 -12.19 -16.68
N ALA A 64 23.90 -11.67 -17.25
CA ALA A 64 24.99 -12.44 -17.84
C ALA A 64 24.50 -13.57 -18.78
N TYR A 65 24.72 -14.83 -18.41
CA TYR A 65 24.33 -16.00 -19.18
C TYR A 65 23.04 -16.67 -18.69
N ASP A 66 22.27 -16.02 -17.82
CA ASP A 66 21.02 -16.58 -17.31
C ASP A 66 20.03 -16.86 -18.45
N ARG A 67 19.43 -18.05 -18.40
CA ARG A 67 18.53 -18.56 -19.43
C ARG A 67 17.56 -19.55 -18.81
N SER A 68 16.33 -19.53 -19.31
CA SER A 68 15.30 -20.48 -18.90
C SER A 68 15.83 -21.93 -18.90
N PRO A 69 15.63 -22.71 -17.82
CA PRO A 69 16.14 -24.08 -17.68
C PRO A 69 15.64 -25.07 -18.75
N ARG A 70 14.53 -24.78 -19.46
CA ARG A 70 13.92 -25.64 -20.49
C ARG A 70 13.73 -27.11 -20.06
N THR A 71 13.52 -27.36 -18.78
CA THR A 71 13.17 -28.69 -18.24
C THR A 71 11.64 -28.79 -18.14
N PRO A 72 11.00 -29.85 -18.70
CA PRO A 72 9.60 -30.18 -18.44
C PRO A 72 9.33 -30.48 -16.97
#